data_AF-A0A519CYX3-F1
#
_entry.id   AF-A0A519CYX3-F1
#
_cell.length_a   1.000
_cell.length_b   1.000
_cell.length_c   1.000
_cell.angle_alpha   90.00
_cell.angle_beta   90.00
_cell.angle_gamma   90.00
#
_symmetry.space_group_name_H-M   'P 1'
#
loop_
_entity.id
_entity.type
_entity.pdbx_description
1 polymer ?
#
loop_
_entity_poly.entity_id
_entity_poly.type
_entity_poly.pdbx_seq_one_letter_code
_entity_poly.pdbx_strand_id
1 'polypeptide(L)'
;MGDIRERFSIELDENFSLADHSTLNHFVTYIAGKIGSSDSSAAVTATPPAPTPTPTPVPASTPMVASSQPSKDGGDIASAVIDIVVKHTGYPADFIELDQDLEGELGIDT
;
A
#
# COMPACT_ATOMS: atom_id res chain seq x y z
N MET A 1 -18.13 -1.83 -0.47
CA MET A 1 -16.73 -2.03 0.04
C MET A 1 -16.52 -1.94 1.57
N GLY A 2 -17.54 -2.13 2.42
CA GLY A 2 -17.41 -1.88 3.86
C GLY A 2 -16.47 -2.80 4.65
N ASP A 3 -16.35 -4.06 4.22
CA ASP A 3 -15.68 -5.09 5.02
C ASP A 3 -14.15 -4.98 5.00
N ILE A 4 -13.53 -4.57 3.87
CA ILE A 4 -12.06 -4.36 3.79
C ILE A 4 -11.65 -3.24 4.75
N ARG A 5 -12.34 -2.10 4.67
CA ARG A 5 -11.96 -0.91 5.46
C ARG A 5 -12.09 -1.17 6.95
N GLU A 6 -13.10 -1.94 7.37
CA GLU A 6 -13.27 -2.35 8.76
C GLU A 6 -12.20 -3.37 9.17
N ARG A 7 -11.90 -4.35 8.30
CA ARG A 7 -10.87 -5.35 8.54
C ARG A 7 -9.47 -4.73 8.75
N PHE A 8 -9.12 -3.75 7.94
CA PHE A 8 -7.84 -3.06 8.01
C PHE A 8 -7.87 -1.77 8.86
N SER A 9 -9.01 -1.46 9.51
CA SER A 9 -9.23 -0.23 10.28
C SER A 9 -8.81 1.05 9.54
N ILE A 10 -9.15 1.12 8.26
CA ILE A 10 -8.89 2.30 7.42
C ILE A 10 -10.09 3.24 7.56
N GLU A 11 -9.82 4.51 7.88
CA GLU A 11 -10.84 5.56 7.88
C GLU A 11 -11.49 5.69 6.50
N LEU A 12 -12.82 5.82 6.47
CA LEU A 12 -13.57 6.04 5.23
C LEU A 12 -13.10 7.35 4.60
N ASP A 13 -12.38 7.23 3.49
CA ASP A 13 -11.93 8.36 2.70
C ASP A 13 -13.03 8.72 1.71
N GLU A 14 -13.70 9.85 1.93
CA GLU A 14 -14.74 10.34 1.02
C GLU A 14 -14.18 10.82 -0.32
N ASN A 15 -12.86 11.03 -0.42
CA ASN A 15 -12.19 11.28 -1.70
C ASN A 15 -11.75 9.98 -2.40
N PHE A 16 -11.88 8.82 -1.75
CA PHE A 16 -11.61 7.57 -2.43
C PHE A 16 -12.64 7.37 -3.54
N SER A 17 -12.15 7.39 -4.78
CA SER A 17 -12.96 7.22 -5.98
C SER A 17 -12.50 5.97 -6.71
N LEU A 18 -13.44 5.06 -6.99
CA LEU A 18 -13.18 3.89 -7.82
C LEU A 18 -12.76 4.28 -9.24
N ALA A 19 -13.06 5.50 -9.69
CA ALA A 19 -12.57 6.01 -10.97
C ALA A 19 -11.05 6.27 -10.99
N ASP A 20 -10.42 6.55 -9.84
CA ASP A 20 -8.96 6.74 -9.72
C ASP A 20 -8.24 5.43 -9.39
N HIS A 21 -8.96 4.50 -8.74
CA HIS A 21 -8.45 3.21 -8.30
C HIS A 21 -9.34 2.08 -8.81
N SER A 22 -9.48 2.00 -10.14
CA SER A 22 -10.45 1.09 -10.78
C SER A 22 -10.07 -0.38 -10.64
N THR A 23 -8.78 -0.73 -10.55
CA THR A 23 -8.34 -2.13 -10.46
C THR A 23 -8.05 -2.60 -9.04
N LEU A 24 -8.14 -3.92 -8.82
CA LEU A 24 -7.79 -4.56 -7.55
C LEU A 24 -6.37 -4.21 -7.07
N ASN A 25 -5.41 -4.12 -8.01
CA ASN A 25 -4.00 -3.84 -7.75
C ASN A 25 -3.80 -2.42 -7.23
N HIS A 26 -4.50 -1.45 -7.83
CA HIS A 26 -4.54 -0.08 -7.33
C HIS A 26 -5.13 -0.03 -5.92
N PHE A 27 -6.21 -0.79 -5.66
CA PHE A 27 -6.83 -0.84 -4.35
C PHE A 27 -5.94 -1.48 -3.27
N VAL A 28 -5.26 -2.59 -3.58
CA VAL A 28 -4.26 -3.22 -2.70
C VAL A 28 -3.12 -2.25 -2.40
N THR A 29 -2.66 -1.52 -3.41
CA THR A 29 -1.59 -0.51 -3.25
C THR A 29 -2.05 0.66 -2.38
N TYR A 30 -3.29 1.13 -2.55
CA TYR A 30 -3.89 2.17 -1.73
C TYR A 30 -3.97 1.75 -0.26
N ILE A 31 -4.47 0.54 0.01
CA ILE A 31 -4.56 -0.04 1.36
C ILE A 31 -3.16 -0.19 1.98
N ALA A 32 -2.20 -0.75 1.25
CA ALA A 32 -0.83 -0.90 1.70
C ALA A 32 -0.19 0.46 2.03
N GLY A 33 -0.47 1.49 1.22
CA GLY A 33 -0.06 2.86 1.47
C GLY A 33 -0.68 3.44 2.73
N LYS A 34 -1.98 3.21 2.97
CA LYS A 34 -2.68 3.71 4.17
C LYS A 34 -2.21 3.04 5.46
N ILE A 35 -1.98 1.73 5.46
CA ILE A 35 -1.49 1.00 6.63
C ILE A 35 -0.01 1.34 6.90
N GLY A 36 0.81 1.46 5.85
CA GLY A 36 2.23 1.78 5.97
C GLY A 36 2.55 3.26 6.24
N SER A 37 1.64 4.18 5.92
CA SER A 37 1.82 5.62 6.17
C SER A 37 1.46 6.05 7.58
N SER A 38 0.80 5.20 8.38
CA SER A 38 0.42 5.51 9.77
C SER A 38 1.59 5.48 10.76
N ASP A 39 2.74 4.90 10.39
CA ASP A 39 3.95 4.82 11.24
C ASP A 39 5.11 5.71 10.78
N SER A 40 4.88 6.63 9.82
CA SER A 40 5.89 7.59 9.38
C SER A 40 5.65 8.99 9.98
N SER A 41 5.59 9.06 11.31
CA SER A 41 5.66 10.32 12.07
C SER A 41 6.54 10.15 13.31
N ALA A 42 7.83 9.95 13.07
CA ALA A 42 8.93 10.33 13.96
C ALA A 42 10.18 10.48 13.07
N ALA A 43 10.83 11.62 12.89
CA ALA A 43 11.09 12.66 13.86
C ALA A 43 11.22 14.06 13.21
N VAL A 44 10.71 15.02 13.97
CA VAL A 44 10.92 16.46 13.84
C VAL A 44 12.39 16.85 14.15
N THR A 45 12.92 17.70 13.27
CA THR A 45 13.84 18.84 13.51
C THR A 45 14.90 18.78 14.63
N ALA A 46 16.18 18.84 14.23
CA ALA A 46 17.21 19.63 14.94
C ALA A 46 18.32 20.14 13.98
N THR A 47 18.33 21.46 13.77
CA THR A 47 19.52 22.35 13.56
C THR A 47 20.36 22.28 12.26
N PRO A 48 20.30 23.32 11.39
CA PRO A 48 21.49 23.95 10.78
C PRO A 48 22.07 25.01 11.76
N PRO A 49 23.38 25.38 11.79
CA PRO A 49 24.34 25.42 10.67
C PRO A 49 25.80 24.98 10.98
N ALA A 50 26.63 24.76 9.94
CA ALA A 50 28.00 25.29 9.78
C ALA A 50 28.74 24.62 8.59
N PRO A 51 29.20 25.38 7.59
CA PRO A 51 30.03 24.85 6.51
C PRO A 51 31.52 24.91 6.90
N THR A 52 32.25 23.81 6.74
CA THR A 52 33.72 23.85 6.61
C THR A 52 34.17 22.75 5.65
N PRO A 53 34.71 23.10 4.47
CA PRO A 53 35.11 22.12 3.47
C PRO A 53 36.51 21.59 3.77
N THR A 54 36.68 20.27 3.86
CA THR A 54 37.98 19.63 3.63
C THR A 54 37.72 18.23 3.06
N PRO A 55 37.98 17.98 1.77
CA PRO A 55 37.83 16.66 1.20
C PRO A 55 39.07 15.82 1.52
N THR A 56 38.88 14.69 2.18
CA THR A 56 39.87 13.61 2.23
C THR A 56 39.13 12.33 1.84
N PRO A 57 39.33 11.77 0.64
CA PRO A 57 38.67 10.53 0.25
C PRO A 57 39.40 9.36 0.89
N VAL A 58 38.76 8.72 1.88
CA VAL A 58 39.16 7.41 2.38
C VAL A 58 38.11 6.41 1.88
N PRO A 59 38.47 5.43 1.03
CA PRO A 59 37.53 4.47 0.50
C PRO A 59 37.44 3.27 1.44
N ALA A 60 36.32 3.08 2.12
CA ALA A 60 35.91 1.77 2.63
C ALA A 60 34.50 1.80 3.21
N SER A 61 33.81 0.68 3.02
CA SER A 61 32.57 0.26 3.67
C SER A 61 31.28 0.70 2.99
N THR A 62 30.96 -0.03 1.92
CA THR A 62 29.62 -0.52 1.61
C THR A 62 28.78 -0.71 2.88
N PRO A 63 27.70 0.06 3.09
CA PRO A 63 26.59 -0.42 3.89
C PRO A 63 25.80 -1.34 2.97
N MET A 64 25.93 -2.63 3.27
CA MET A 64 24.85 -3.59 3.40
C MET A 64 23.59 -3.27 2.57
N VAL A 65 23.37 -4.13 1.58
CA VAL A 65 22.06 -4.47 1.03
C VAL A 65 21.00 -4.34 2.11
N ALA A 66 20.18 -3.29 2.02
CA ALA A 66 18.87 -3.30 2.65
C ALA A 66 18.16 -4.46 1.96
N SER A 67 18.07 -5.59 2.65
CA SER A 67 17.12 -6.62 2.32
C SER A 67 15.76 -5.95 2.39
N SER A 68 15.27 -5.48 1.25
CA SER A 68 13.87 -5.17 1.02
C SER A 68 13.13 -6.48 1.28
N GLN A 69 12.85 -6.74 2.56
CA GLN A 69 12.02 -7.84 2.97
C GLN A 69 10.72 -7.63 2.19
N PRO A 70 10.31 -8.56 1.31
CA PRO A 70 9.08 -8.39 0.57
C PRO A 70 7.99 -8.23 1.63
N SER A 71 7.36 -7.07 1.62
CA SER A 71 6.32 -6.65 2.52
C SER A 71 5.28 -7.77 2.57
N LYS A 72 5.29 -8.57 3.64
CA LYS A 72 4.30 -9.65 3.83
C LYS A 72 2.88 -9.08 3.78
N ASP A 73 2.76 -7.84 4.24
CA ASP A 73 1.57 -7.01 4.22
C ASP A 73 0.91 -6.98 2.84
N GLY A 74 1.67 -6.84 1.74
CA GLY A 74 1.09 -6.75 0.40
C GLY A 74 0.35 -8.02 -0.04
N GLY A 75 0.87 -9.19 0.31
CA GLY A 75 0.25 -10.48 0.00
C GLY A 75 -0.98 -10.77 0.86
N ASP A 76 -0.92 -10.42 2.14
CA ASP A 76 -2.05 -10.54 3.07
C ASP A 76 -3.20 -9.60 2.67
N ILE A 77 -2.89 -8.37 2.23
CA ILE A 77 -3.88 -7.41 1.72
C ILE A 77 -4.52 -7.94 0.44
N ALA A 78 -3.74 -8.39 -0.54
CA ALA A 78 -4.28 -8.93 -1.79
C ALA A 78 -5.25 -10.10 -1.55
N SER A 79 -4.86 -11.03 -0.66
CA SER A 79 -5.69 -12.18 -0.31
C SER A 79 -7.01 -11.76 0.33
N ALA A 80 -6.98 -10.77 1.23
CA ALA A 80 -8.18 -10.24 1.88
C ALA A 80 -9.10 -9.50 0.90
N VAL A 81 -8.53 -8.73 -0.04
CA VAL A 81 -9.32 -8.06 -1.08
C VAL A 81 -10.02 -9.10 -1.95
N ILE A 82 -9.30 -10.13 -2.41
CA ILE A 82 -9.86 -11.21 -3.23
C ILE A 82 -11.01 -11.91 -2.49
N ASP A 83 -10.85 -12.28 -1.22
CA ASP A 83 -11.90 -12.95 -0.43
C ASP A 83 -13.19 -12.12 -0.35
N ILE A 84 -13.08 -10.81 -0.19
CA ILE A 84 -14.26 -9.94 -0.13
C ILE A 84 -14.90 -9.77 -1.51
N VAL A 85 -14.10 -9.65 -2.57
CA VAL A 85 -14.63 -9.59 -3.94
C VAL A 85 -15.34 -10.90 -4.30
N VAL A 86 -14.81 -12.06 -3.90
CA VAL A 86 -15.46 -13.37 -4.03
C VAL A 86 -16.80 -13.38 -3.29
N LYS A 87 -16.86 -12.87 -2.07
CA LYS A 87 -18.11 -12.80 -1.29
C LYS A 87 -19.17 -11.89 -1.91
N HIS A 88 -18.76 -10.80 -2.55
CA HIS A 88 -19.67 -9.82 -3.13
C HIS A 88 -20.14 -10.19 -4.53
N THR A 89 -19.23 -10.68 -5.37
CA THR A 89 -19.53 -11.06 -6.77
C THR A 89 -20.03 -12.50 -6.90
N GLY A 90 -19.60 -13.38 -6.00
CA GLY A 90 -19.78 -14.83 -6.15
C GLY A 90 -18.80 -15.49 -7.13
N TYR A 91 -17.87 -14.76 -7.73
CA TYR A 91 -16.81 -15.36 -8.56
C TYR A 91 -15.80 -16.09 -7.67
N PRO A 92 -15.27 -17.25 -8.10
CA PRO A 92 -14.22 -17.94 -7.37
C PRO A 92 -12.92 -17.12 -7.40
N ALA A 93 -12.09 -17.25 -6.36
CA ALA A 93 -10.81 -16.54 -6.27
C ALA A 93 -9.90 -16.81 -7.48
N ASP A 94 -9.96 -18.01 -8.07
CA ASP A 94 -9.19 -18.37 -9.26
C ASP A 94 -9.57 -17.58 -10.53
N PHE A 95 -10.75 -16.95 -10.56
CA PHE A 95 -11.22 -16.12 -11.68
C PHE A 95 -10.96 -14.62 -11.45
N ILE A 96 -10.56 -14.24 -10.24
CA ILE A 96 -10.35 -12.85 -9.86
C ILE A 96 -8.87 -12.52 -10.06
N GLU A 97 -8.60 -11.59 -10.97
CA GLU A 97 -7.25 -11.11 -11.22
C GLU A 97 -7.03 -9.74 -10.57
N LEU A 98 -5.78 -9.46 -10.22
CA LEU A 98 -5.43 -8.20 -9.56
C LEU A 98 -5.63 -6.99 -10.49
N ASP A 99 -5.56 -7.19 -11.81
CA ASP A 99 -5.66 -6.12 -12.79
C ASP A 99 -7.09 -5.90 -13.32
N GLN A 100 -8.08 -6.67 -12.86
CA GLN A 100 -9.50 -6.49 -13.22
C GLN A 100 -10.11 -5.25 -12.56
N ASP A 101 -11.03 -4.61 -13.28
CA ASP A 101 -11.77 -3.46 -12.76
C ASP A 101 -12.82 -3.87 -11.73
N LEU A 102 -12.70 -3.33 -10.51
CA LEU A 102 -13.59 -3.55 -9.38
C LEU A 102 -15.02 -3.07 -9.66
N GLU A 103 -15.19 -1.89 -10.24
CA GLU A 103 -16.49 -1.31 -10.55
C GLU A 103 -17.03 -1.80 -11.91
N GLY A 104 -16.18 -1.80 -12.93
CA GLY A 104 -16.57 -2.06 -14.31
C GLY A 104 -16.80 -3.53 -14.64
N GLU A 105 -15.92 -4.43 -14.18
CA GLU A 105 -15.99 -5.86 -14.50
C GLU A 105 -16.59 -6.68 -13.35
N LEU A 106 -16.16 -6.40 -12.12
CA LEU A 106 -16.60 -7.12 -10.93
C LEU A 106 -17.90 -6.54 -10.35
N GLY A 107 -18.32 -5.34 -10.75
CA GLY A 107 -19.58 -4.72 -10.32
C GLY A 107 -19.63 -4.42 -8.81
N ILE A 108 -18.47 -4.28 -8.17
CA ILE A 108 -18.38 -3.89 -6.77
C ILE A 108 -18.55 -2.37 -6.69
N ASP A 109 -19.69 -1.94 -6.16
CA ASP A 109 -19.95 -0.54 -5.83
C ASP A 109 -19.58 -0.24 -4.35
N THR A 110 -19.44 1.06 -4.06
CA THR A 110 -19.05 1.71 -2.79
C THR A 110 -19.60 1.08 -1.50
#